data_AF-W1XVT5-F1
#
_entry.id   AF-W1XVT5-F1
#
_cell.length_a   1.000
_cell.length_b   1.000
_cell.length_c   1.000
_cell.angle_alpha   90.00
_cell.angle_beta   90.00
_cell.angle_gamma   90.00
#
_symmetry.space_group_name_H-M   'P 1'
#
loop_
_entity.id
_entity.type
_entity.pdbx_description
1 polymer ?
#
loop_
_entity_poly.entity_id
_entity_poly.type
_entity_poly.pdbx_seq_one_letter_code
_entity_poly.pdbx_strand_id
1 'polypeptide(L)'
;HEHELVTQAMKEVLRERSSELHVPSSPQLITTPTLWHLATPFEGKANSQENALTLACLLHPTPALSGFPHQAATQVIAELEPFDRELFGGIVGWCDSEGNGEWVVTIRCAKLR
;
A
#
# COMPACT_ATOMS: atom_id res chain seq x y z
N HIS A 1 16.78 -3.16 -4.21
CA HIS A 1 17.03 -2.19 -3.15
C HIS A 1 15.83 -1.29 -2.90
N GLU A 2 15.38 -0.46 -3.86
CA GLU A 2 14.17 0.38 -3.64
C GLU A 2 12.94 -0.47 -3.22
N HIS A 3 12.63 -1.53 -3.96
CA HIS A 3 11.55 -2.47 -3.62
C HIS A 3 11.67 -3.05 -2.20
N GLU A 4 12.91 -3.31 -1.76
CA GLU A 4 13.19 -3.85 -0.43
C GLU A 4 12.80 -2.85 0.67
N LEU A 5 13.10 -1.55 0.48
CA LEU A 5 12.70 -0.49 1.42
C LEU A 5 11.18 -0.45 1.59
N VAL A 6 10.43 -0.54 0.48
CA VAL A 6 8.96 -0.57 0.49
C VAL A 6 8.46 -1.80 1.26
N THR A 7 8.94 -2.99 0.89
CA THR A 7 8.49 -4.24 1.53
C THR A 7 8.86 -4.31 3.00
N GLN A 8 10.02 -3.79 3.40
CA GLN A 8 10.46 -3.79 4.80
C GLN A 8 9.59 -2.88 5.66
N ALA A 9 9.26 -1.67 5.17
CA ALA A 9 8.35 -0.77 5.87
C ALA A 9 6.95 -1.39 6.03
N MET A 10 6.40 -2.02 4.98
CA MET A 10 5.10 -2.72 5.06
C MET A 10 5.15 -3.91 6.02
N LYS A 11 6.26 -4.65 6.05
CA LYS A 11 6.47 -5.79 6.95
C LYS A 11 6.48 -5.38 8.42
N GLU A 12 7.13 -4.27 8.74
CA GLU A 12 7.19 -3.74 10.10
C GLU A 12 5.79 -3.36 10.61
N VAL A 13 5.02 -2.68 9.77
CA VAL A 13 3.63 -2.29 10.09
C VAL A 13 2.73 -3.52 10.30
N LEU A 14 2.78 -4.49 9.37
CA LEU A 14 1.89 -5.66 9.42
C LEU A 14 2.25 -6.64 10.53
N ARG A 15 3.54 -6.77 10.89
CA ARG A 15 3.99 -7.70 11.93
C ARG A 15 3.30 -7.47 13.27
N GLU A 16 3.01 -6.22 13.63
CA GLU A 16 2.32 -5.90 14.89
C GLU A 16 0.80 -6.12 14.84
N ARG A 17 0.24 -6.41 13.66
CA ARG A 17 -1.21 -6.52 13.41
C ARG A 17 -1.62 -7.91 12.93
N SER A 18 -0.69 -8.85 12.90
CA SER A 18 -0.92 -10.22 12.44
C SER A 18 -0.32 -11.23 13.40
N SER A 19 -1.03 -12.33 13.66
CA SER A 19 -0.48 -13.47 14.42
C SER A 19 0.44 -14.34 13.56
N GLU A 20 0.24 -14.34 12.24
CA GLU A 20 1.05 -15.05 11.26
C GLU A 20 1.31 -14.11 10.08
N LEU A 21 2.56 -14.04 9.61
CA LEU A 21 2.93 -13.26 8.43
C LEU A 21 4.02 -13.97 7.65
N HIS A 22 3.69 -14.40 6.44
CA HIS A 22 4.59 -14.95 5.44
C HIS A 22 4.92 -13.89 4.40
N VAL A 23 6.22 -13.67 4.18
CA VAL A 23 6.76 -12.76 3.18
C VAL A 23 7.88 -13.48 2.45
N PRO A 24 7.78 -13.69 1.13
CA PRO A 24 8.85 -14.29 0.34
C PRO A 24 10.17 -13.51 0.45
N SER A 25 11.29 -14.21 0.37
CA SER A 25 12.63 -13.62 0.47
C SER A 25 13.06 -12.84 -0.77
N SER A 26 12.41 -13.07 -1.91
CA SER A 26 12.67 -12.36 -3.17
C SER A 26 11.37 -11.90 -3.82
N PRO A 27 11.38 -10.77 -4.54
CA PRO A 27 10.23 -10.35 -5.33
C PRO A 27 10.01 -11.30 -6.51
N GLN A 28 8.77 -11.33 -6.99
CA GLN A 28 8.37 -11.95 -8.24
C GLN A 28 8.06 -10.87 -9.28
N LEU A 29 8.18 -11.26 -10.55
CA LEU A 29 7.83 -10.40 -11.67
C LEU A 29 6.36 -10.60 -12.03
N ILE A 30 5.57 -9.53 -12.00
CA ILE A 30 4.17 -9.52 -12.46
C ILE A 30 4.03 -8.56 -13.63
N THR A 31 2.98 -8.72 -14.42
CA THR A 31 2.75 -7.89 -15.60
C THR A 31 1.31 -7.37 -15.66
N THR A 32 1.19 -6.17 -16.21
CA THR A 32 -0.06 -5.58 -16.70
C THR A 32 0.07 -5.43 -18.22
N PRO A 33 -0.99 -5.08 -18.96
CA PRO A 33 -0.87 -4.82 -20.40
C PRO A 33 0.14 -3.71 -20.76
N THR A 34 0.51 -2.85 -19.82
CA THR A 34 1.36 -1.67 -20.08
C THR A 34 2.74 -1.76 -19.44
N LEU A 35 2.92 -2.55 -18.36
CA LEU A 35 4.12 -2.51 -17.53
C LEU A 35 4.41 -3.85 -16.85
N TRP A 36 5.70 -4.10 -16.66
CA TRP A 36 6.22 -5.09 -15.72
C TRP A 36 6.45 -4.46 -14.35
N HIS A 37 6.18 -5.22 -13.29
CA HIS A 37 6.36 -4.80 -11.90
C HIS A 37 7.08 -5.89 -11.10
N LEU A 38 7.93 -5.45 -10.17
CA LEU A 38 8.34 -6.30 -9.05
C LEU A 38 7.23 -6.29 -8.00
N ALA A 39 6.88 -7.46 -7.49
CA ALA A 39 5.87 -7.64 -6.47
C ALA A 39 6.35 -8.62 -5.40
N THR A 40 5.97 -8.41 -4.15
CA THR A 40 6.16 -9.38 -3.07
C THR A 40 4.81 -9.57 -2.40
N PRO A 41 4.19 -10.76 -2.49
CA PRO A 41 2.92 -11.03 -1.83
C PRO A 41 3.14 -11.21 -0.33
N PHE A 42 2.29 -10.61 0.47
CA PHE A 42 2.28 -10.76 1.92
C PHE A 42 1.01 -11.54 2.27
N GLU A 43 1.18 -12.66 2.95
CA GLU A 43 0.06 -13.52 3.35
C GLU A 43 0.13 -13.75 4.85
N GLY A 44 -1.01 -13.77 5.53
CA GLY A 44 -1.01 -13.86 6.98
C GLY A 44 -2.40 -13.94 7.58
N LYS A 45 -2.42 -14.03 8.91
CA LYS A 45 -3.65 -13.97 9.71
C LYS A 45 -3.65 -12.69 10.51
N ALA A 46 -4.58 -11.80 10.19
CA ALA A 46 -4.75 -10.56 10.92
C ALA A 46 -5.25 -10.83 12.36
N ASN A 47 -4.93 -9.93 13.28
CA ASN A 47 -5.47 -9.98 14.64
C ASN A 47 -7.00 -9.79 14.60
N SER A 48 -7.71 -10.35 15.58
CA SER A 48 -9.18 -10.39 15.60
C SER A 48 -9.88 -9.02 15.61
N GLN A 49 -9.17 -7.94 15.94
CA GLN A 49 -9.70 -6.58 15.91
C GLN A 49 -9.57 -5.89 14.54
N GLU A 50 -8.82 -6.49 13.60
CA GLU A 50 -8.56 -5.92 12.29
C GLU A 50 -9.63 -6.34 11.28
N ASN A 51 -9.88 -5.47 10.31
CA ASN A 51 -10.66 -5.79 9.11
C ASN A 51 -9.95 -5.24 7.86
N ALA A 52 -10.50 -5.49 6.68
CA ALA A 52 -9.89 -5.06 5.42
C ALA A 52 -9.63 -3.54 5.38
N LEU A 53 -10.56 -2.72 5.88
CA LEU A 53 -10.42 -1.26 5.90
C LEU A 53 -9.36 -0.79 6.90
N THR A 54 -9.31 -1.35 8.13
CA THR A 54 -8.32 -0.92 9.13
C THR A 54 -6.91 -1.21 8.65
N LEU A 55 -6.67 -2.37 8.06
CA LEU A 55 -5.38 -2.73 7.47
C LEU A 55 -5.03 -1.85 6.27
N ALA A 56 -5.99 -1.54 5.39
CA ALA A 56 -5.77 -0.67 4.25
C ALA A 56 -5.40 0.76 4.69
N CYS A 57 -6.11 1.33 5.67
CA CYS A 57 -5.79 2.63 6.24
C CYS A 57 -4.43 2.65 6.94
N LEU A 58 -4.05 1.56 7.61
CA LEU A 58 -2.76 1.45 8.27
C LEU A 58 -1.59 1.40 7.28
N LEU A 59 -1.77 0.73 6.14
CA LEU A 59 -0.76 0.62 5.08
C LEU A 59 -0.69 1.86 4.18
N HIS A 60 -1.72 2.69 4.19
CA HIS A 60 -1.80 3.90 3.39
C HIS A 60 -1.18 5.10 4.12
N PRO A 61 -0.38 5.94 3.43
CA PRO A 61 0.15 5.77 2.07
C PRO A 61 1.34 4.80 2.03
N THR A 62 1.43 4.00 0.97
CA THR A 62 2.59 3.11 0.82
C THR A 62 3.84 3.91 0.44
N PRO A 63 5.04 3.52 0.90
CA PRO A 63 6.30 4.18 0.51
C PRO A 63 6.53 4.22 -1.00
N ALA A 64 5.92 3.30 -1.76
CA ALA A 64 5.97 3.28 -3.22
C ALA A 64 5.40 4.55 -3.89
N LEU A 65 4.53 5.31 -3.19
CA LEU A 65 3.93 6.55 -3.69
C LEU A 65 4.27 7.78 -2.88
N SER A 66 4.58 7.59 -1.59
CA SER A 66 4.91 8.68 -0.66
C SER A 66 6.41 8.87 -0.44
N GLY A 67 7.25 7.89 -0.80
CA GLY A 67 8.68 7.87 -0.49
C GLY A 67 9.03 7.36 0.92
N PHE A 68 10.34 7.34 1.21
CA PHE A 68 10.92 6.89 2.48
C PHE A 68 12.11 7.80 2.89
N PRO A 69 12.21 8.27 4.16
CA PRO A 69 11.24 8.13 5.26
C PRO A 69 9.91 8.83 4.96
N HIS A 70 8.80 8.19 5.34
CA HIS A 70 7.45 8.55 4.92
C HIS A 70 7.07 10.02 5.19
N GLN A 71 7.30 10.50 6.42
CA GLN A 71 6.90 11.85 6.83
C GLN A 71 7.67 12.93 6.06
N ALA A 72 8.99 12.78 5.92
CA ALA A 72 9.83 13.73 5.21
C ALA A 72 9.47 13.78 3.73
N ALA A 73 9.27 12.61 3.11
CA ALA A 73 8.96 12.54 1.69
C ALA A 73 7.55 13.11 1.39
N THR A 74 6.56 12.87 2.25
CA THR A 74 5.21 13.46 2.11
C THR A 74 5.24 14.98 2.21
N GLN A 75 6.04 15.55 3.13
CA GLN A 75 6.21 17.00 3.22
C GLN A 75 6.83 17.58 1.94
N VAL A 76 7.91 16.97 1.45
CA VAL A 76 8.58 17.42 0.22
C VAL A 76 7.66 17.29 -1.00
N ILE A 77 6.85 16.23 -1.09
CA ILE A 77 5.83 16.09 -2.15
C ILE A 77 4.85 17.26 -2.11
N ALA A 78 4.33 17.60 -0.94
CA ALA A 78 3.38 18.71 -0.77
C ALA A 78 4.00 20.08 -1.10
N GLU A 79 5.30 20.26 -0.87
CA GLU A 79 6.04 21.48 -1.20
C GLU A 79 6.34 21.61 -2.70
N LEU A 80 6.62 20.49 -3.38
CA LEU A 80 7.11 20.48 -4.76
C LEU A 80 6.01 20.32 -5.82
N GLU A 81 4.94 19.58 -5.53
CA GLU A 81 3.87 19.35 -6.51
C GLU A 81 2.95 20.58 -6.61
N PRO A 82 2.77 21.16 -7.81
CA PRO A 82 1.97 22.39 -7.96
C PRO A 82 0.46 22.12 -7.99
N PHE A 83 0.01 20.97 -7.49
CA PHE A 83 -1.39 20.54 -7.48
C PHE A 83 -1.66 19.60 -6.30
N ASP A 84 -2.93 19.51 -5.90
CA ASP A 84 -3.39 18.50 -4.95
C ASP A 84 -3.64 17.18 -5.70
N ARG A 85 -3.05 16.09 -5.21
CA ARG A 85 -3.26 14.75 -5.78
C ARG A 85 -4.72 14.28 -5.64
N GLU A 86 -5.49 14.86 -4.71
CA GLU A 86 -6.85 14.44 -4.38
C GLU A 86 -6.93 12.91 -4.14
N LEU A 87 -7.57 12.16 -5.04
CA LEU A 87 -7.70 10.70 -4.96
C LEU A 87 -6.47 9.96 -5.48
N PHE A 88 -5.61 10.60 -6.29
CA PHE A 88 -4.45 9.97 -6.88
C PHE A 88 -3.41 9.59 -5.82
N GLY A 89 -3.00 8.33 -5.82
CA GLY A 89 -2.13 7.77 -4.80
C GLY A 89 -2.82 7.45 -3.47
N GLY A 90 -4.15 7.62 -3.40
CA GLY A 90 -5.01 7.15 -2.33
C GLY A 90 -5.24 5.63 -2.36
N ILE A 91 -6.23 5.18 -1.58
CA ILE A 91 -6.77 3.81 -1.63
C ILE A 91 -8.26 3.84 -2.00
N VAL A 92 -8.71 2.85 -2.77
CA VAL A 92 -10.12 2.66 -3.13
C VAL A 92 -10.47 1.18 -3.01
N GLY A 93 -11.67 0.87 -2.53
CA GLY A 93 -12.01 -0.50 -2.18
C GLY A 93 -13.39 -0.65 -1.56
N TRP A 94 -13.60 -1.80 -0.94
CA TRP A 94 -14.83 -2.14 -0.24
C TRP A 94 -14.53 -2.90 1.07
N CYS A 95 -15.48 -2.89 1.99
CA CYS A 95 -15.47 -3.70 3.19
C CYS A 95 -16.92 -4.09 3.51
N ASP A 96 -17.19 -5.38 3.74
CA ASP A 96 -18.53 -5.86 4.12
C ASP A 96 -18.75 -5.82 5.64
N SER A 97 -19.96 -6.22 6.07
CA SER A 97 -20.33 -6.29 7.48
C SER A 97 -19.58 -7.36 8.27
N GLU A 98 -18.95 -8.33 7.60
CA GLU A 98 -18.12 -9.37 8.24
C GLU A 98 -16.65 -8.92 8.37
N GLY A 99 -16.28 -7.77 7.80
CA GLY A 99 -14.94 -7.22 7.82
C GLY A 99 -14.04 -7.70 6.68
N ASN A 100 -14.59 -8.47 5.73
CA ASN A 100 -13.87 -8.83 4.51
C ASN A 100 -13.85 -7.65 3.55
N GLY A 101 -12.88 -7.62 2.65
CA GLY A 101 -12.82 -6.55 1.67
C GLY A 101 -11.53 -6.56 0.88
N GLU A 102 -11.48 -5.67 -0.11
CA GLU A 102 -10.34 -5.47 -0.98
C GLU A 102 -10.10 -3.98 -1.18
N TRP A 103 -8.83 -3.60 -1.12
CA TRP A 103 -8.38 -2.22 -1.28
C TRP A 103 -7.20 -2.18 -2.24
N VAL A 104 -7.26 -1.27 -3.19
CA VAL A 104 -6.20 -1.07 -4.19
C VAL A 104 -5.69 0.34 -4.14
N VAL A 105 -4.43 0.49 -4.54
CA VAL A 105 -3.79 1.80 -4.68
C VAL A 105 -4.39 2.52 -5.90
N THR A 106 -4.79 3.77 -5.71
CA THR A 106 -5.47 4.58 -6.74
C THR A 106 -4.46 5.20 -7.70
N ILE A 107 -4.01 4.40 -8.66
CA ILE A 107 -3.10 4.81 -9.76
C ILE A 107 -3.68 4.38 -11.11
N ARG A 108 -3.11 4.89 -12.21
CA ARG A 108 -3.60 4.62 -13.57
C ARG A 108 -5.11 4.95 -13.72
N CYS A 109 -5.52 6.06 -13.11
CA CYS A 109 -6.90 6.49 -12.98
C CYS A 109 -7.11 7.88 -13.57
N ALA A 110 -8.37 8.30 -13.69
CA ALA A 110 -8.76 9.66 -14.06
C ALA A 110 -9.98 10.10 -13.25
N LYS A 111 -10.06 11.40 -12.94
CA LYS A 111 -11.26 12.04 -12.39
C LYS A 111 -12.11 12.55 -13.54
N LEU A 112 -13.30 11.98 -13.72
CA LEU A 112 -14.29 12.46 -14.67
C LEU A 112 -15.18 13.51 -13.99
N ARG A 113 -15.59 14.53 -14.75
CA ARG A 113 -16.53 15.57 -14.32
C ARG A 113 -17.72 15.57 -15.26
#